data_AF-A0AAU1HNC5-F1
#
_entry.id   AF-A0AAU1HNC5-F1
#
_cell.length_a   1.000
_cell.length_b   1.000
_cell.length_c   1.000
_cell.angle_alpha   90.00
_cell.angle_beta   90.00
_cell.angle_gamma   90.00
#
_symmetry.space_group_name_H-M   'P 1'
#
loop_
_entity.id
_entity.type
_entity.pdbx_description
1 polymer ?
#
loop_
_entity_poly.entity_id
_entity_poly.type
_entity_poly.pdbx_seq_one_letter_code
_entity_poly.pdbx_strand_id
1 'polypeptide(L)'
;MDLSSRTLQHLSGLLAGHRRRIGSRWRRLTCGRQALLVLAHLRCGDTYARLAAGFRVGIATVYRYIREAVDLLAAQAPTLEQAMRTVRRKAYVILDGTVLPIDRIAADQPYYSGKKKHHGMNVQVLADPAGRLIWASDALPGAVHDLTAARTHGIPAALAADGIKCWADKAYQGAGPAVRVPFRGKGLRGWRRRHNRDHAKIRSLGERAMATLKCWRLLRKLRCSTTRITTVVRAVIALELAT
;
A
#
# COMPACT_ATOMS: atom_id res chain seq x y z
N MET A 1 13.82 -9.47 14.40
CA MET A 1 12.81 -8.73 13.63
C MET A 1 13.54 -7.52 13.08
N ASP A 2 13.74 -7.45 11.76
CA ASP A 2 14.50 -6.34 11.17
C ASP A 2 13.55 -5.14 11.00
N LEU A 3 13.38 -4.38 12.09
CA LEU A 3 12.66 -3.12 12.13
C LEU A 3 13.69 -2.03 12.37
N SER A 4 13.73 -1.01 11.51
CA SER A 4 14.62 0.11 11.75
C SER A 4 14.27 0.81 13.06
N SER A 5 15.29 1.21 13.83
CA SER A 5 15.10 2.01 15.05
C SER A 5 14.29 3.28 14.78
N ARG A 6 14.41 3.84 13.57
CA ARG A 6 13.66 5.01 13.10
C ARG A 6 12.15 4.74 13.05
N THR A 7 11.72 3.61 12.49
CA THR A 7 10.29 3.21 12.43
C THR A 7 9.69 3.11 13.83
N LEU A 8 10.42 2.49 14.75
CA LEU A 8 9.99 2.33 16.14
C LEU A 8 9.89 3.68 16.86
N GLN A 9 10.90 4.53 16.71
CA GLN A 9 10.91 5.88 17.30
C GLN A 9 9.76 6.74 16.76
N HIS A 10 9.54 6.71 15.45
CA HIS A 10 8.45 7.46 14.80
C HIS A 10 7.09 7.08 15.38
N LEU A 11 6.73 5.79 15.38
CA LEU A 11 5.44 5.34 15.92
C LEU A 11 5.32 5.58 17.43
N SER A 12 6.41 5.42 18.18
CA SER A 12 6.44 5.72 19.61
C SER A 12 6.14 7.20 19.88
N GLY A 13 6.70 8.09 19.07
CA GLY A 13 6.46 9.53 19.13
C GLY A 13 5.00 9.89 18.82
N LEU A 14 4.42 9.30 17.76
CA LEU A 14 3.01 9.48 17.41
C LEU A 14 2.09 9.04 18.55
N LEU A 15 2.34 7.87 19.14
CA LEU A 15 1.56 7.35 20.27
C LEU A 15 1.70 8.25 21.51
N ALA A 16 2.90 8.74 21.81
CA ALA A 16 3.12 9.65 22.93
C ALA A 16 2.38 10.97 22.73
N GLY A 17 2.45 11.57 21.54
CA GLY A 17 1.71 12.77 21.19
C GLY A 17 0.19 12.58 21.27
N HIS A 18 -0.32 11.46 20.75
CA HIS A 18 -1.74 11.12 20.83
C HIS A 18 -2.21 10.96 22.28
N ARG A 19 -1.51 10.16 23.09
CA ARG A 19 -1.86 9.93 24.50
C ARG A 19 -1.89 11.22 25.32
N ARG A 20 -0.95 12.14 25.09
CA ARG A 20 -0.97 13.48 25.70
C ARG A 20 -2.23 14.25 25.32
N ARG A 21 -2.59 14.26 24.04
CA ARG A 21 -3.77 14.98 23.53
C ARG A 21 -5.09 14.48 24.13
N ILE A 22 -5.23 13.17 24.32
CA ILE A 22 -6.45 12.57 24.88
C ILE A 22 -6.42 12.43 26.41
N GLY A 23 -5.37 12.94 27.09
CA GLY A 23 -5.24 12.82 28.54
C GLY A 23 -5.10 11.39 29.06
N SER A 24 -4.58 10.45 28.26
CA SER A 24 -4.48 9.04 28.65
C SER A 24 -3.31 8.82 29.62
N ARG A 25 -3.64 8.71 30.91
CA ARG A 25 -2.64 8.55 32.00
C ARG A 25 -2.22 7.09 32.25
N TRP A 26 -3.11 6.11 31.99
CA TRP A 26 -2.88 4.71 32.35
C TRP A 26 -3.02 3.75 31.16
N ARG A 27 -1.94 3.05 30.82
CA ARG A 27 -1.88 2.06 29.73
C ARG A 27 -0.96 0.91 30.19
N ARG A 28 -1.32 -0.34 29.84
CA ARG A 28 -0.55 -1.55 30.19
C ARG A 28 0.86 -1.57 29.57
N LEU A 29 1.03 -0.94 28.41
CA LEU A 29 2.34 -0.82 27.74
C LEU A 29 2.74 0.65 27.58
N THR A 30 4.05 0.90 27.68
CA THR A 30 4.67 2.16 27.26
C THR A 30 4.45 2.39 25.76
N CYS A 31 4.59 3.63 25.28
CA CYS A 31 4.46 3.93 23.85
C CYS A 31 5.43 3.11 23.00
N GLY A 32 6.67 2.92 23.46
CA GLY A 32 7.68 2.09 22.78
C GLY A 32 7.27 0.62 22.69
N ARG A 33 6.78 0.02 23.78
CA ARG A 33 6.31 -1.37 23.76
C ARG A 33 5.04 -1.55 22.92
N GLN A 34 4.11 -0.59 22.97
CA GLN A 34 2.94 -0.59 22.09
C GLN A 34 3.37 -0.49 20.62
N ALA A 35 4.28 0.42 20.28
CA ALA A 35 4.80 0.58 18.93
C ALA A 35 5.44 -0.73 18.43
N LEU A 36 6.29 -1.37 19.25
CA LEU A 36 6.90 -2.65 18.90
C LEU A 36 5.87 -3.75 18.66
N LEU A 37 4.85 -3.85 19.52
CA LEU A 37 3.74 -4.81 19.35
C LEU A 37 3.02 -4.61 18.01
N VAL A 38 2.74 -3.36 17.64
CA VAL A 38 2.04 -3.03 16.39
C VAL A 38 2.92 -3.30 15.19
N LEU A 39 4.20 -2.91 15.25
CA LEU A 39 5.14 -3.18 14.16
C LEU A 39 5.37 -4.68 13.97
N ALA A 40 5.39 -5.47 15.05
CA ALA A 40 5.41 -6.93 14.98
C ALA A 40 4.19 -7.47 14.21
N HIS A 41 3.00 -6.94 14.49
CA HIS A 41 1.80 -7.31 13.76
C HIS A 41 1.88 -6.94 12.27
N LEU A 42 2.19 -5.69 11.95
CA LEU A 42 2.21 -5.19 10.56
C LEU A 42 3.33 -5.86 9.74
N ARG A 43 4.54 -5.96 10.28
CA ARG A 43 5.72 -6.45 9.56
C ARG A 43 5.75 -7.97 9.47
N CYS A 44 5.43 -8.68 10.56
CA CYS A 44 5.52 -10.14 10.62
C CYS A 44 4.19 -10.87 10.37
N GLY A 45 3.05 -10.18 10.52
CA GLY A 45 1.74 -10.81 10.46
C GLY A 45 1.42 -11.66 11.70
N ASP A 46 2.05 -11.36 12.84
CA ASP A 46 1.85 -12.10 14.09
C ASP A 46 0.38 -12.00 14.56
N THR A 47 -0.20 -13.13 14.99
CA THR A 47 -1.59 -13.19 15.45
C THR A 47 -1.79 -12.46 16.78
N TYR A 48 -3.01 -12.02 17.07
CA TYR A 48 -3.28 -11.33 18.33
C TYR A 48 -3.00 -12.20 19.56
N ALA A 49 -3.25 -13.51 19.48
CA ALA A 49 -2.94 -14.44 20.55
C ALA A 49 -1.41 -14.53 20.83
N ARG A 50 -0.60 -14.62 19.77
CA ARG A 50 0.86 -14.65 19.89
C ARG A 50 1.41 -13.35 20.47
N LEU A 51 0.88 -12.20 20.03
CA LEU A 51 1.26 -10.90 20.57
C LEU A 51 0.81 -10.73 22.03
N ALA A 52 -0.38 -11.20 22.38
CA ALA A 52 -0.90 -11.16 23.74
C ALA A 52 0.03 -11.92 24.70
N ALA A 53 0.41 -13.14 24.33
CA ALA A 53 1.36 -13.96 25.09
C ALA A 53 2.73 -13.29 25.20
N GLY A 54 3.32 -12.85 24.08
CA GLY A 54 4.66 -12.27 24.04
C GLY A 54 4.79 -10.94 24.81
N PHE A 55 3.75 -10.12 24.81
CA PHE A 55 3.73 -8.83 25.51
C PHE A 55 3.10 -8.90 26.90
N ARG A 56 2.60 -10.08 27.32
CA ARG A 56 1.92 -10.32 28.61
C ARG A 56 0.74 -9.39 28.83
N VAL A 57 -0.11 -9.22 27.81
CA VAL A 57 -1.33 -8.42 27.85
C VAL A 57 -2.50 -9.21 27.27
N GLY A 58 -3.75 -8.89 27.66
CA GLY A 58 -4.92 -9.57 27.10
C GLY A 58 -5.14 -9.26 25.60
N ILE A 59 -5.76 -10.20 24.87
CA ILE A 59 -6.08 -10.07 23.43
C ILE A 59 -6.86 -8.79 23.13
N ALA A 60 -7.83 -8.41 23.97
CA ALA A 60 -8.57 -7.16 23.81
C ALA A 60 -7.68 -5.91 23.88
N THR A 61 -6.58 -5.96 24.63
CA THR A 61 -5.59 -4.87 24.68
C THR A 61 -4.74 -4.83 23.41
N VAL A 62 -4.31 -5.99 22.91
CA VAL A 62 -3.63 -6.10 21.60
C VAL A 62 -4.48 -5.49 20.50
N TYR A 63 -5.75 -5.88 20.41
CA TYR A 63 -6.68 -5.36 19.41
C TYR A 63 -6.83 -3.83 19.47
N ARG A 64 -7.07 -3.27 20.67
CA ARG A 64 -7.20 -1.82 20.86
C ARG A 64 -5.92 -1.09 20.47
N TYR A 65 -4.76 -1.60 20.87
CA TYR A 65 -3.47 -0.99 20.56
C TYR A 65 -3.13 -1.02 19.08
N ILE A 66 -3.45 -2.10 18.38
CA ILE A 66 -3.29 -2.21 16.93
C ILE A 66 -4.22 -1.24 16.21
N ARG A 67 -5.51 -1.18 16.59
CA ARG A 67 -6.45 -0.22 15.99
C ARG A 67 -6.00 1.22 16.17
N GLU A 68 -5.69 1.62 17.41
CA GLU A 68 -5.23 2.97 17.74
C GLU A 68 -4.02 3.37 16.91
N ALA A 69 -2.99 2.53 16.86
CA ALA A 69 -1.78 2.85 16.12
C ALA A 69 -1.99 2.85 14.60
N VAL A 70 -2.79 1.92 14.07
CA VAL A 70 -3.11 1.88 12.63
C VAL A 70 -3.91 3.11 12.22
N ASP A 71 -4.86 3.56 13.04
CA ASP A 71 -5.64 4.77 12.75
C ASP A 71 -4.75 6.02 12.77
N LEU A 72 -3.84 6.12 13.74
CA LEU A 72 -2.87 7.22 13.83
C LEU A 72 -1.93 7.26 12.61
N LEU A 73 -1.40 6.11 12.21
CA LEU A 73 -0.52 6.01 11.04
C LEU A 73 -1.27 6.28 9.74
N ALA A 74 -2.48 5.75 9.59
CA ALA A 74 -3.29 5.98 8.40
C ALA A 74 -3.63 7.45 8.18
N ALA A 75 -3.77 8.22 9.27
CA ALA A 75 -3.96 9.67 9.21
C ALA A 75 -2.71 10.44 8.73
N GLN A 76 -1.52 9.82 8.76
CA GLN A 76 -0.28 10.40 8.22
C GLN A 76 -0.04 10.04 6.74
N ALA A 77 -0.84 9.12 6.17
CA ALA A 77 -0.66 8.72 4.78
C ALA A 77 -1.01 9.87 3.83
N PRO A 78 -0.19 10.13 2.79
CA PRO A 78 -0.42 11.24 1.89
C PRO A 78 -1.69 11.02 1.06
N THR A 79 -2.43 12.10 0.82
CA THR A 79 -3.47 12.13 -0.23
C THR A 79 -2.81 12.07 -1.61
N LEU A 80 -3.58 11.74 -2.65
CA LEU A 80 -3.07 11.78 -4.02
C LEU A 80 -2.53 13.17 -4.37
N GLU A 81 -3.22 14.24 -3.96
CA GLU A 81 -2.78 15.62 -4.20
C GLU A 81 -1.41 15.91 -3.54
N GLN A 82 -1.22 15.49 -2.29
CA GLN A 82 0.06 15.61 -1.60
C GLN A 82 1.16 14.79 -2.29
N ALA A 83 0.83 13.56 -2.73
CA ALA A 83 1.75 12.73 -3.49
C ALA A 83 2.15 13.39 -4.82
N MET A 84 1.21 14.08 -5.49
CA MET A 84 1.49 14.77 -6.75
C MET A 84 2.56 15.85 -6.61
N ARG A 85 2.68 16.49 -5.43
CA ARG A 85 3.78 17.44 -5.15
C ARG A 85 5.16 16.78 -5.24
N THR A 86 5.26 15.52 -4.83
CA THR A 86 6.49 14.71 -4.99
C THR A 86 6.65 14.23 -6.42
N VAL A 87 5.56 13.80 -7.06
CA VAL A 87 5.55 13.31 -8.46
C VAL A 87 6.02 14.38 -9.45
N ARG A 88 5.62 15.65 -9.26
CA ARG A 88 6.04 16.79 -10.09
C ARG A 88 7.56 16.99 -10.17
N ARG A 89 8.30 16.49 -9.17
CA ARG A 89 9.77 16.57 -9.10
C ARG A 89 10.45 15.36 -9.74
N LYS A 90 9.71 14.45 -10.36
CA LYS A 90 10.22 13.23 -10.99
C LYS A 90 10.10 13.33 -12.51
N ALA A 91 11.07 12.75 -13.22
CA ALA A 91 11.06 12.70 -14.68
C ALA A 91 9.89 11.85 -15.24
N TYR A 92 9.53 10.80 -14.51
CA TYR A 92 8.37 9.96 -14.76
C TYR A 92 7.99 9.21 -13.48
N VAL A 93 6.82 8.58 -13.49
CA VAL A 93 6.40 7.63 -12.45
C VAL A 93 5.98 6.31 -13.06
N ILE A 94 5.85 5.29 -12.21
CA ILE A 94 5.36 3.98 -12.58
C ILE A 94 4.05 3.74 -11.84
N LEU A 95 2.99 3.38 -12.57
CA LEU A 95 1.70 2.99 -12.04
C LEU A 95 1.57 1.48 -12.17
N ASP A 96 1.27 0.82 -11.05
CA ASP A 96 1.02 -0.62 -11.03
C ASP A 96 -0.08 -0.97 -10.02
N GLY A 97 -0.78 -2.07 -10.29
CA GLY A 97 -1.93 -2.53 -9.52
C GLY A 97 -1.61 -3.86 -8.84
N THR A 98 -2.01 -4.01 -7.59
CA THR A 98 -1.84 -5.27 -6.85
C THR A 98 -3.11 -5.66 -6.12
N VAL A 99 -3.40 -6.95 -6.13
CA VAL A 99 -4.54 -7.52 -5.41
C VAL A 99 -4.02 -8.12 -4.11
N LEU A 100 -4.35 -7.48 -2.99
CA LEU A 100 -4.02 -7.95 -1.65
C LEU A 100 -4.94 -9.11 -1.27
N PRO A 101 -4.41 -10.31 -0.95
CA PRO A 101 -5.25 -11.46 -0.63
C PRO A 101 -6.01 -11.25 0.68
N ILE A 102 -7.30 -11.57 0.67
CA ILE A 102 -8.16 -11.57 1.86
C ILE A 102 -8.71 -12.97 2.11
N ASP A 103 -9.14 -13.25 3.34
CA ASP A 103 -9.92 -14.45 3.62
C ASP A 103 -11.24 -14.42 2.84
N ARG A 104 -11.75 -15.60 2.46
CA ARG A 104 -13.02 -15.71 1.72
C ARG A 104 -14.14 -15.09 2.55
N ILE A 105 -14.91 -14.21 1.92
CA ILE A 105 -16.10 -13.60 2.50
C ILE A 105 -17.30 -14.24 1.80
N ALA A 106 -18.33 -14.62 2.56
CA ALA A 106 -19.53 -15.28 2.02
C ALA A 106 -20.21 -14.50 0.88
N ALA A 107 -20.05 -13.17 0.87
CA ALA A 107 -20.35 -12.33 -0.29
C ALA A 107 -19.28 -12.53 -1.38
N ASP A 108 -19.39 -13.63 -2.12
CA ASP A 108 -18.34 -14.15 -3.02
C ASP A 108 -18.00 -13.20 -4.20
N GLN A 109 -18.91 -12.33 -4.62
CA GLN A 109 -18.84 -11.77 -5.98
C GLN A 109 -17.97 -10.52 -6.21
N PRO A 110 -17.97 -9.46 -5.38
CA PRO A 110 -17.17 -8.27 -5.73
C PRO A 110 -15.67 -8.45 -5.45
N TYR A 111 -15.31 -9.39 -4.57
CA TYR A 111 -13.93 -9.53 -4.09
C TYR A 111 -13.10 -10.57 -4.84
N TYR A 112 -13.73 -11.47 -5.62
CA TYR A 112 -13.02 -12.50 -6.36
C TYR A 112 -12.31 -11.91 -7.59
N SER A 113 -10.98 -11.97 -7.62
CA SER A 113 -10.21 -11.55 -8.78
C SER A 113 -10.03 -12.71 -9.74
N GLY A 114 -10.76 -12.73 -10.86
CA GLY A 114 -10.66 -13.81 -11.86
C GLY A 114 -9.24 -14.01 -12.41
N LYS A 115 -8.47 -12.92 -12.56
CA LYS A 115 -7.06 -12.95 -13.02
C LYS A 115 -6.13 -13.62 -11.99
N LYS A 116 -6.39 -13.43 -10.70
CA LYS A 116 -5.54 -13.95 -9.61
C LYS A 116 -6.10 -15.22 -8.97
N LYS A 117 -7.33 -15.61 -9.31
CA LYS A 117 -8.06 -16.79 -8.81
C LYS A 117 -8.21 -16.84 -7.28
N HIS A 118 -8.24 -15.69 -6.62
CA HIS A 118 -8.48 -15.58 -5.19
C HIS A 118 -9.25 -14.31 -4.84
N HIS A 119 -9.88 -14.29 -3.64
CA HIS A 119 -10.48 -13.07 -3.10
C HIS A 119 -9.39 -12.08 -2.70
N GLY A 120 -9.62 -10.81 -2.96
CA GLY A 120 -8.69 -9.77 -2.58
C GLY A 120 -9.24 -8.38 -2.75
N MET A 121 -8.39 -7.42 -2.41
CA MET A 121 -8.64 -6.00 -2.63
C MET A 121 -7.60 -5.43 -3.58
N ASN A 122 -8.04 -4.75 -4.63
CA ASN A 122 -7.18 -4.06 -5.57
C ASN A 122 -6.69 -2.73 -4.97
N VAL A 123 -5.37 -2.52 -4.98
CA VAL A 123 -4.70 -1.29 -4.58
C VAL A 123 -3.80 -0.84 -5.74
N GLN A 124 -3.88 0.44 -6.08
CA GLN A 124 -3.06 1.08 -7.10
C GLN A 124 -1.86 1.75 -6.44
N VAL A 125 -0.68 1.65 -7.04
CA VAL A 125 0.59 2.12 -6.48
C VAL A 125 1.27 3.05 -7.47
N LEU A 126 1.77 4.18 -6.97
CA LEU A 126 2.69 5.05 -7.69
C LEU A 126 4.10 4.88 -7.12
N ALA A 127 5.06 4.64 -8.02
CA ALA A 127 6.47 4.52 -7.70
C ALA A 127 7.33 5.52 -8.48
N ASP A 128 8.45 5.91 -7.89
CA ASP A 128 9.44 6.77 -8.53
C ASP A 128 10.36 5.98 -9.48
N PRO A 129 11.20 6.66 -10.29
CA PRO A 129 12.16 6.00 -11.18
C PRO A 129 13.18 5.08 -10.49
N ALA A 130 13.39 5.20 -9.18
CA ALA A 130 14.25 4.30 -8.41
C ALA A 130 13.48 3.07 -7.88
N GLY A 131 12.18 2.96 -8.16
CA GLY A 131 11.31 1.91 -7.65
C GLY A 131 10.88 2.13 -6.20
N ARG A 132 10.98 3.35 -5.68
CA ARG A 132 10.50 3.68 -4.32
C ARG A 132 9.02 4.03 -4.36
N LEU A 133 8.29 3.59 -3.35
CA LEU A 133 6.88 3.90 -3.16
C LEU A 133 6.70 5.41 -2.96
N ILE A 134 5.78 6.02 -3.71
CA ILE A 134 5.37 7.42 -3.51
C ILE A 134 3.99 7.45 -2.84
N TRP A 135 3.08 6.61 -3.31
CA TRP A 135 1.68 6.62 -2.89
C TRP A 135 1.02 5.28 -3.21
N ALA A 136 -0.03 4.94 -2.47
CA ALA A 136 -0.97 3.91 -2.88
C ALA A 136 -2.41 4.32 -2.58
N SER A 137 -3.32 3.78 -3.36
CA SER A 137 -4.74 4.09 -3.29
C SER A 137 -5.43 3.42 -2.12
N ASP A 138 -6.65 3.87 -1.88
CA ASP A 138 -7.61 3.10 -1.10
C ASP A 138 -7.90 1.78 -1.79
N ALA A 139 -8.25 0.79 -0.97
CA ALA A 139 -8.48 -0.56 -1.44
C ALA A 139 -9.88 -0.70 -2.06
N LEU A 140 -9.94 -1.13 -3.32
CA LEU A 140 -11.18 -1.44 -4.03
C LEU A 140 -11.41 -2.97 -4.08
N PRO A 141 -12.61 -3.46 -4.37
CA PRO A 141 -12.84 -4.88 -4.53
C PRO A 141 -11.95 -5.50 -5.63
N GLY A 142 -11.41 -6.70 -5.41
CA GLY A 142 -10.43 -7.34 -6.29
C GLY A 142 -10.91 -7.69 -7.70
N ALA A 143 -12.22 -7.65 -7.95
CA ALA A 143 -12.81 -7.80 -9.29
C ALA A 143 -12.66 -6.53 -10.15
N VAL A 144 -12.42 -5.36 -9.54
CA VAL A 144 -12.30 -4.09 -10.26
C VAL A 144 -11.04 -4.11 -11.13
N HIS A 145 -11.22 -3.87 -12.43
CA HIS A 145 -10.13 -3.78 -13.40
C HIS A 145 -9.20 -2.60 -13.09
N ASP A 146 -7.90 -2.78 -13.31
CA ASP A 146 -6.87 -1.79 -12.93
C ASP A 146 -7.09 -0.40 -13.53
N LEU A 147 -7.50 -0.33 -14.80
CA LEU A 147 -7.88 0.95 -15.43
C LEU A 147 -9.04 1.65 -14.71
N THR A 148 -10.07 0.89 -14.34
CA THR A 148 -11.24 1.42 -13.62
C THR A 148 -10.81 1.92 -12.26
N ALA A 149 -10.03 1.13 -11.51
CA ALA A 149 -9.50 1.53 -10.22
C ALA A 149 -8.67 2.82 -10.32
N ALA A 150 -7.75 2.91 -11.28
CA ALA A 150 -6.96 4.12 -11.48
C ALA A 150 -7.82 5.35 -11.80
N ARG A 151 -8.86 5.20 -12.63
CA ARG A 151 -9.81 6.28 -12.94
C ARG A 151 -10.65 6.68 -11.73
N THR A 152 -11.15 5.72 -10.96
CA THR A 152 -11.89 5.96 -9.71
C THR A 152 -11.08 6.79 -8.73
N HIS A 153 -9.77 6.54 -8.67
CA HIS A 153 -8.86 7.31 -7.82
C HIS A 153 -8.32 8.60 -8.47
N GLY A 154 -8.73 8.94 -9.70
CA GLY A 154 -8.31 10.15 -10.39
C GLY A 154 -6.84 10.17 -10.83
N ILE A 155 -6.13 9.04 -10.79
CA ILE A 155 -4.68 8.98 -11.03
C ILE A 155 -4.33 9.49 -12.44
N PRO A 156 -4.95 9.00 -13.54
CA PRO A 156 -4.58 9.45 -14.86
C PRO A 156 -4.91 10.93 -15.11
N ALA A 157 -6.01 11.42 -14.53
CA ALA A 157 -6.40 12.82 -14.63
C ALA A 157 -5.38 13.73 -13.93
N ALA A 158 -4.94 13.38 -12.72
CA ALA A 158 -3.93 14.12 -11.98
C ALA A 158 -2.58 14.16 -12.73
N LEU A 159 -2.15 13.03 -13.29
CA LEU A 159 -0.92 12.94 -14.09
C LEU A 159 -1.00 13.78 -15.38
N ALA A 160 -2.15 13.77 -16.05
CA ALA A 160 -2.37 14.56 -17.25
C ALA A 160 -2.38 16.06 -16.97
N ALA A 161 -3.03 16.50 -15.89
CA ALA A 161 -3.08 17.90 -15.47
C ALA A 161 -1.68 18.49 -15.23
N ASP A 162 -0.77 17.70 -14.68
CA ASP A 162 0.61 18.11 -14.40
C ASP A 162 1.60 17.75 -15.54
N GLY A 163 1.13 17.18 -16.66
CA GLY A 163 1.99 16.79 -17.79
C GLY A 163 3.01 15.68 -17.46
N ILE A 164 2.78 14.88 -16.41
CA ILE A 164 3.75 13.89 -15.92
C ILE A 164 3.61 12.58 -16.70
N LYS A 165 4.73 12.11 -17.26
CA LYS A 165 4.80 10.81 -17.93
C LYS A 165 4.69 9.68 -16.91
N CYS A 166 3.81 8.73 -17.18
CA CYS A 166 3.60 7.55 -16.36
C CYS A 166 3.80 6.27 -17.18
N TRP A 167 4.50 5.29 -16.64
CA TRP A 167 4.65 3.96 -17.24
C TRP A 167 3.74 2.96 -16.53
N ALA A 168 2.94 2.21 -17.28
CA ALA A 168 1.98 1.27 -16.71
C ALA A 168 1.86 0.00 -17.55
N ASP A 169 1.29 -1.06 -16.98
CA ASP A 169 1.08 -2.31 -17.69
C ASP A 169 -0.05 -2.22 -18.76
N LYS A 170 -0.32 -3.33 -19.45
CA LYS A 170 -1.35 -3.38 -20.52
C LYS A 170 -2.79 -3.24 -20.01
N ALA A 171 -3.03 -3.43 -18.71
CA ALA A 171 -4.34 -3.27 -18.10
C ALA A 171 -4.74 -1.78 -18.02
N TYR A 172 -3.79 -0.85 -18.10
CA TYR A 172 -4.06 0.60 -18.14
C TYR A 172 -4.25 1.16 -19.55
N GLN A 173 -4.47 0.30 -20.55
CA GLN A 173 -4.74 0.75 -21.91
C GLN A 173 -5.97 1.68 -21.93
N GLY A 174 -5.81 2.89 -22.47
CA GLY A 174 -6.89 3.89 -22.48
C GLY A 174 -6.94 4.78 -21.24
N ALA A 175 -5.93 4.74 -20.36
CA ALA A 175 -5.80 5.65 -19.23
C ALA A 175 -5.55 7.12 -19.65
N GLY A 176 -5.22 7.38 -20.91
CA GLY A 176 -5.00 8.71 -21.45
C GLY A 176 -3.54 8.96 -21.85
N PRO A 177 -3.23 10.13 -22.43
CA PRO A 177 -1.94 10.41 -23.08
C PRO A 177 -0.76 10.44 -22.10
N ALA A 178 -1.00 10.73 -20.83
CA ALA A 178 0.03 10.73 -19.79
C ALA A 178 0.52 9.31 -19.45
N VAL A 179 -0.29 8.26 -19.70
CA VAL A 179 0.00 6.88 -19.32
C VAL A 179 0.47 6.06 -20.52
N ARG A 180 1.74 5.68 -20.50
CA ARG A 180 2.40 4.85 -21.52
C ARG A 180 2.28 3.38 -21.18
N VAL A 181 1.69 2.63 -22.11
CA VAL A 181 1.48 1.17 -22.04
C VAL A 181 2.18 0.49 -23.21
N PRO A 182 2.60 -0.79 -23.08
CA PRO A 182 3.32 -1.47 -24.15
C PRO A 182 2.36 -1.94 -25.24
N PHE A 183 2.87 -2.08 -26.48
CA PHE A 183 2.08 -2.54 -27.63
C PHE A 183 1.52 -3.96 -27.42
N ARG A 184 0.28 -4.18 -27.87
CA ARG A 184 -0.40 -5.49 -27.86
C ARG A 184 -0.04 -6.30 -29.13
N GLY A 185 -0.18 -7.63 -29.04
CA GLY A 185 0.07 -8.56 -30.15
C GLY A 185 1.20 -9.55 -29.88
N LYS A 186 1.15 -10.71 -30.56
CA LYS A 186 2.23 -11.71 -30.61
C LYS A 186 3.16 -11.38 -31.78
N GLY A 187 4.43 -11.80 -31.69
CA GLY A 187 5.36 -11.70 -32.83
C GLY A 187 5.75 -10.28 -33.26
N LEU A 188 5.60 -9.26 -32.40
CA LEU A 188 6.00 -7.88 -32.70
C LEU A 188 7.42 -7.83 -33.28
N ARG A 189 7.63 -7.10 -34.38
CA ARG A 189 8.94 -6.95 -35.06
C ARG A 189 9.42 -5.51 -35.01
N GLY A 190 10.72 -5.32 -35.25
CA GLY A 190 11.34 -4.00 -35.38
C GLY A 190 11.21 -3.13 -34.14
N TRP A 191 10.90 -1.85 -34.34
CA TRP A 191 10.89 -0.83 -33.28
C TRP A 191 9.85 -1.12 -32.18
N ARG A 192 8.70 -1.73 -32.51
CA ARG A 192 7.67 -2.10 -31.52
C ARG A 192 8.16 -3.13 -30.51
N ARG A 193 8.99 -4.09 -30.94
CA ARG A 193 9.62 -5.08 -30.04
C ARG A 193 10.64 -4.40 -29.11
N ARG A 194 11.47 -3.50 -29.66
CA ARG A 194 12.43 -2.73 -28.85
C ARG A 194 11.72 -1.86 -27.81
N HIS A 195 10.69 -1.11 -28.23
CA HIS A 195 9.88 -0.32 -27.31
C HIS A 195 9.33 -1.15 -26.15
N ASN A 196 8.72 -2.32 -26.43
CA ASN A 196 8.20 -3.18 -25.37
C ASN A 196 9.30 -3.74 -24.44
N ARG A 197 10.51 -3.97 -24.95
CA ARG A 197 11.66 -4.40 -24.15
C ARG A 197 12.10 -3.28 -23.20
N ASP A 198 12.21 -2.06 -23.71
CA ASP A 198 12.62 -0.90 -22.90
C ASP A 198 11.52 -0.51 -21.90
N HIS A 199 10.25 -0.57 -22.31
CA HIS A 199 9.09 -0.42 -21.43
C HIS A 199 9.15 -1.42 -20.27
N ALA A 200 9.40 -2.70 -20.56
CA ALA A 200 9.50 -3.73 -19.53
C ALA A 200 10.65 -3.48 -18.55
N LYS A 201 11.81 -2.97 -19.02
CA LYS A 201 12.94 -2.59 -18.16
C LYS A 201 12.60 -1.42 -17.23
N ILE A 202 11.84 -0.44 -17.71
CA ILE A 202 11.39 0.68 -16.85
C ILE A 202 10.37 0.17 -15.84
N ARG A 203 9.41 -0.65 -16.27
CA ARG A 203 8.35 -1.18 -15.39
C ARG A 203 8.89 -2.11 -14.31
N SER A 204 9.97 -2.87 -14.56
CA SER A 204 10.56 -3.74 -13.54
C SER A 204 11.05 -2.98 -12.30
N LEU A 205 11.27 -1.66 -12.40
CA LEU A 205 11.57 -0.81 -11.27
C LEU A 205 10.36 -0.68 -10.32
N GLY A 206 9.14 -0.64 -10.86
CA GLY A 206 7.91 -0.64 -10.07
C GLY A 206 7.69 -1.95 -9.30
N GLU A 207 8.27 -3.06 -9.77
CA GLU A 207 8.21 -4.34 -9.05
C GLU A 207 8.94 -4.27 -7.70
N ARG A 208 9.93 -3.36 -7.55
CA ARG A 208 10.57 -3.09 -6.26
C ARG A 208 9.61 -2.46 -5.26
N ALA A 209 8.84 -1.45 -5.67
CA ALA A 209 7.83 -0.83 -4.80
C ALA A 209 6.79 -1.87 -4.33
N MET A 210 6.37 -2.75 -5.25
CA MET A 210 5.49 -3.87 -4.92
C MET A 210 6.15 -4.89 -3.99
N ALA A 211 7.44 -5.18 -4.17
CA ALA A 211 8.20 -6.04 -3.29
C ALA A 211 8.28 -5.46 -1.87
N THR A 212 8.51 -4.14 -1.74
CA THR A 212 8.49 -3.43 -0.47
C THR A 212 7.15 -3.59 0.24
N LEU A 213 6.03 -3.41 -0.45
CA LEU A 213 4.70 -3.67 0.12
C LEU A 213 4.55 -5.14 0.56
N LYS A 214 5.06 -6.09 -0.23
CA LYS A 214 5.05 -7.53 0.13
C LYS A 214 6.00 -7.89 1.28
N CYS A 215 6.97 -7.05 1.63
CA CYS A 215 7.78 -7.23 2.85
C CYS A 215 6.94 -7.06 4.12
N TRP A 216 5.82 -6.34 4.06
CA TRP A 216 4.81 -6.32 5.13
C TRP A 216 4.00 -7.60 5.06
N ARG A 217 4.38 -8.58 5.87
CA ARG A 217 3.78 -9.92 5.83
C ARG A 217 2.29 -9.91 6.11
N LEU A 218 1.77 -8.91 6.83
CA LEU A 218 0.34 -8.71 7.02
C LEU A 218 -0.41 -8.55 5.68
N LEU A 219 0.18 -7.84 4.71
CA LEU A 219 -0.44 -7.60 3.40
C LEU A 219 -0.44 -8.85 2.50
N ARG A 220 0.29 -9.91 2.86
CA ARG A 220 0.30 -11.18 2.11
C ARG A 220 -0.98 -11.99 2.33
N LYS A 221 -1.64 -11.81 3.47
CA LYS A 221 -2.93 -12.42 3.78
C LYS A 221 -3.63 -11.62 4.87
N LEU A 222 -4.57 -10.78 4.47
CA LEU A 222 -5.32 -9.91 5.38
C LEU A 222 -6.47 -10.70 6.01
N ARG A 223 -6.44 -10.80 7.34
CA ARG A 223 -7.44 -11.47 8.18
C ARG A 223 -8.31 -10.46 8.93
N CYS A 224 -8.67 -9.37 8.26
CA CYS A 224 -9.47 -8.28 8.82
C CYS A 224 -10.65 -7.95 7.91
N SER A 225 -11.62 -7.20 8.44
CA SER A 225 -12.75 -6.70 7.64
C SER A 225 -12.26 -5.88 6.45
N THR A 226 -12.91 -6.00 5.30
CA THR A 226 -12.57 -5.28 4.06
C THR A 226 -12.56 -3.77 4.25
N THR A 227 -13.44 -3.24 5.10
CA THR A 227 -13.52 -1.82 5.46
C THR A 227 -12.26 -1.28 6.12
N ARG A 228 -11.44 -2.16 6.73
CA ARG A 228 -10.20 -1.79 7.44
C ARG A 228 -8.95 -1.91 6.58
N ILE A 229 -9.04 -2.55 5.41
CA ILE A 229 -7.88 -2.81 4.56
C ILE A 229 -7.27 -1.50 4.08
N THR A 230 -8.09 -0.55 3.65
CA THR A 230 -7.64 0.81 3.30
C THR A 230 -6.84 1.45 4.44
N THR A 231 -7.33 1.38 5.68
CA THR A 231 -6.62 1.94 6.83
C THR A 231 -5.29 1.26 7.08
N VAL A 232 -5.23 -0.08 6.94
CA VAL A 232 -3.97 -0.84 7.08
C VAL A 232 -2.99 -0.48 5.98
N VAL A 233 -3.44 -0.38 4.73
CA VAL A 233 -2.61 0.01 3.57
C VAL A 233 -2.05 1.42 3.77
N ARG A 234 -2.88 2.39 4.14
CA ARG A 234 -2.45 3.76 4.49
C ARG A 234 -1.42 3.75 5.61
N ALA A 235 -1.64 2.98 6.68
CA ALA A 235 -0.69 2.89 7.78
C ALA A 235 0.67 2.34 7.34
N VAL A 236 0.69 1.31 6.49
CA VAL A 236 1.93 0.75 5.93
C VAL A 236 2.66 1.78 5.05
N ILE A 237 1.93 2.50 4.20
CA ILE A 237 2.50 3.56 3.36
C ILE A 237 3.12 4.67 4.21
N ALA A 238 2.42 5.12 5.25
CA ALA A 238 2.94 6.14 6.16
C ALA A 238 4.24 5.70 6.83
N LEU A 239 4.35 4.43 7.24
CA LEU A 239 5.58 3.89 7.80
C LEU A 239 6.72 3.86 6.76
N GLU A 240 6.46 3.38 5.55
CA GLU A 240 7.47 3.31 4.47
C GLU A 240 7.97 4.70 4.04
N LEU A 241 7.11 5.72 4.06
CA LEU A 241 7.49 7.09 3.70
C LEU A 241 8.21 7.84 4.84
N ALA A 242 8.02 7.41 6.08
CA ALA A 242 8.65 8.02 7.26
C ALA A 242 10.03 7.42 7.60
N THR A 243 10.44 6.35 6.93
CA THR A 243 11.69 5.61 7.20
C THR A 243 12.75 5.87 6.15
#